data_AF-A0A0D2A4X1-F1
#
_entry.id   AF-A0A0D2A4X1-F1
#
_cell.length_a   1.000
_cell.length_b   1.000
_cell.length_c   1.000
_cell.angle_alpha   90.00
_cell.angle_beta   90.00
_cell.angle_gamma   90.00
#
_symmetry.space_group_name_H-M   'P 1'
#
loop_
_entity.id
_entity.type
_entity.pdbx_description
1 polymer ?
#
loop_
_entity_poly.entity_id
_entity_poly.type
_entity_poly.pdbx_seq_one_letter_code
_entity_poly.pdbx_strand_id
1 'polypeptide(L)'
;MALPSVVVPNIHASTVILEKTAPIVSTMPPATLPNGVRVVAPHEYKEAAACLAESFASDKIVRYYVDTPDRMHLSEEERFALHQAAMEYVTYAHCLQGLVLTIGDFDCVALWLPPGKNIDDWWTMLRSGLWRLNYKLSKEGKIRFFEEFLPLLATTKLEVLGERDNTSWYLNYVGTKPAARGKGYARKLIEHVTNQADMQGLPCYLESSHDINIIIYGKMGFELKKQIYLQRVAGQELRMDVMVREPAASKTDSTEILSKVE
;
A
#
# COMPACT_ATOMS: atom_id res chain seq x y z
N MET A 1 48.60 -54.95 -32.13
CA MET A 1 47.44 -55.37 -32.94
C MET A 1 46.21 -55.38 -32.06
N ALA A 2 45.09 -54.92 -32.62
CA ALA A 2 43.94 -54.33 -31.94
C ALA A 2 43.14 -55.29 -31.05
N LEU A 3 42.67 -54.75 -29.91
CA LEU A 3 41.57 -55.31 -29.11
C LEU A 3 40.29 -54.48 -29.36
N PRO A 4 39.10 -55.10 -29.26
CA PRO A 4 37.90 -54.64 -29.95
C PRO A 4 37.18 -53.48 -29.27
N SER A 5 36.53 -52.67 -30.13
CA SER A 5 35.67 -51.53 -29.78
C SER A 5 34.40 -52.01 -29.10
N VAL A 6 34.10 -51.48 -27.90
CA VAL A 6 32.85 -51.71 -27.17
C VAL A 6 31.94 -50.49 -27.38
N VAL A 7 30.72 -50.82 -27.80
CA VAL A 7 29.61 -49.91 -28.13
C VAL A 7 29.18 -49.11 -26.89
N VAL A 8 29.06 -47.79 -27.05
CA VAL A 8 28.49 -46.87 -26.06
C VAL A 8 26.96 -46.83 -26.25
N PRO A 9 26.14 -47.16 -25.23
CA PRO A 9 24.69 -46.95 -25.31
C PRO A 9 24.34 -45.48 -25.01
N ASN A 10 23.52 -44.91 -25.88
CA ASN A 10 22.84 -43.62 -25.70
C ASN A 10 22.03 -43.61 -24.38
N ILE A 11 22.33 -42.65 -23.50
CA ILE A 11 21.53 -42.36 -22.31
C ILE A 11 20.42 -41.38 -22.72
N HIS A 12 19.19 -41.88 -22.77
CA HIS A 12 17.99 -41.08 -23.00
C HIS A 12 17.78 -40.06 -21.87
N ALA A 13 17.54 -38.81 -22.26
CA ALA A 13 17.10 -37.74 -21.39
C ALA A 13 15.79 -38.13 -20.69
N SER A 14 15.85 -38.26 -19.36
CA SER A 14 14.67 -38.42 -18.52
C SER A 14 14.04 -37.04 -18.30
N THR A 15 12.93 -36.82 -18.98
CA THR A 15 12.06 -35.65 -18.81
C THR A 15 11.49 -35.65 -17.39
N VAL A 16 12.00 -34.76 -16.54
CA VAL A 16 11.37 -34.43 -15.26
C VAL A 16 10.13 -33.59 -15.58
N ILE A 17 8.96 -34.21 -15.44
CA ILE A 17 7.67 -33.52 -15.51
C ILE A 17 7.56 -32.65 -14.25
N LEU A 18 7.82 -31.35 -14.40
CA LEU A 18 7.43 -30.33 -13.43
C LEU A 18 5.90 -30.26 -13.44
N GLU A 19 5.25 -30.90 -12.47
CA GLU A 19 3.85 -30.68 -12.17
C GLU A 19 3.65 -29.20 -11.79
N LYS A 20 3.09 -28.46 -12.74
CA LYS A 20 2.61 -27.09 -12.59
C LYS A 20 1.48 -27.10 -11.56
N THR A 21 1.80 -26.79 -10.30
CA THR A 21 0.78 -26.49 -9.29
C THR A 21 0.06 -25.21 -9.73
N ALA A 22 -1.19 -25.37 -10.17
CA ALA A 22 -2.07 -24.25 -10.47
C ALA A 22 -2.36 -23.45 -9.20
N PRO A 23 -2.53 -22.12 -9.27
CA PRO A 23 -2.90 -21.33 -8.11
C PRO A 23 -4.32 -21.72 -7.70
N ILE A 24 -4.46 -22.28 -6.51
CA ILE A 24 -5.74 -22.46 -5.86
C ILE A 24 -6.28 -21.07 -5.56
N VAL A 25 -7.12 -20.55 -6.45
CA VAL A 25 -8.05 -19.47 -6.10
C VAL A 25 -9.05 -20.09 -5.14
N SER A 26 -8.72 -20.07 -3.85
CA SER A 26 -9.64 -20.48 -2.81
C SER A 26 -10.73 -19.42 -2.68
N THR A 27 -11.94 -19.78 -3.10
CA THR A 27 -13.20 -19.10 -2.79
C THR A 27 -13.48 -19.21 -1.29
N MET A 28 -12.73 -18.48 -0.48
CA MET A 28 -13.09 -18.21 0.90
C MET A 28 -14.07 -17.02 0.93
N PRO A 29 -15.21 -17.10 1.65
CA PRO A 29 -15.94 -15.89 1.99
C PRO A 29 -14.99 -14.92 2.72
N PRO A 30 -15.11 -13.59 2.55
CA PRO A 30 -14.15 -12.65 3.13
C PRO A 30 -14.10 -12.88 4.64
N ALA A 31 -12.97 -13.43 5.10
CA ALA A 31 -12.80 -13.83 6.49
C ALA A 31 -13.00 -12.60 7.36
N THR A 32 -14.03 -12.61 8.20
CA THR A 32 -14.19 -11.61 9.25
C THR A 32 -13.12 -11.93 10.29
N LEU A 33 -12.12 -11.07 10.36
CA LEU A 33 -11.01 -11.14 11.27
C LEU A 33 -11.46 -10.62 12.66
N PRO A 34 -10.70 -10.91 13.73
CA PRO A 34 -10.99 -10.39 15.05
C PRO A 34 -11.24 -8.87 15.04
N ASN A 35 -12.09 -8.40 15.96
CA ASN A 35 -12.43 -6.98 16.14
C ASN A 35 -13.22 -6.31 14.99
N GLY A 36 -13.79 -7.09 14.07
CA GLY A 36 -14.63 -6.60 12.97
C GLY A 36 -13.84 -6.13 11.75
N VAL A 37 -12.54 -6.40 11.71
CA VAL A 37 -11.69 -6.17 10.54
C VAL A 37 -12.02 -7.22 9.48
N ARG A 38 -12.02 -6.85 8.21
CA ARG A 38 -12.32 -7.76 7.10
C ARG A 38 -11.41 -7.45 5.92
N VAL A 39 -10.95 -8.49 5.22
CA VAL A 39 -10.28 -8.32 3.92
C VAL A 39 -11.34 -8.04 2.85
N VAL A 40 -11.12 -6.99 2.05
CA VAL A 40 -12.00 -6.62 0.94
C VAL A 40 -11.74 -7.54 -0.24
N ALA A 41 -12.77 -8.19 -0.76
CA ALA A 41 -12.64 -9.00 -1.97
C ALA A 41 -12.50 -8.11 -3.20
N PRO A 42 -11.80 -8.54 -4.27
CA PRO A 42 -11.57 -7.70 -5.45
C PRO A 42 -12.83 -7.19 -6.15
N HIS A 43 -13.99 -7.85 -6.00
CA HIS A 43 -15.25 -7.38 -6.59
C HIS A 43 -15.95 -6.28 -5.78
N GLU A 44 -15.54 -6.05 -4.52
CA GLU A 44 -16.07 -5.03 -3.60
C GLU A 44 -15.18 -3.76 -3.57
N TYR A 45 -14.23 -3.65 -4.51
CA TYR A 45 -13.21 -2.59 -4.48
C TYR A 45 -13.82 -1.19 -4.63
N LYS A 46 -15.01 -1.08 -5.24
CA LYS A 46 -15.67 0.21 -5.48
C LYS A 46 -16.24 0.80 -4.20
N GLU A 47 -16.78 -0.03 -3.33
CA GLU A 47 -17.28 0.34 -2.02
C GLU A 47 -16.12 0.82 -1.14
N ALA A 48 -15.00 0.10 -1.20
CA ALA A 48 -13.78 0.49 -0.52
C ALA A 48 -13.20 1.81 -1.07
N ALA A 49 -13.16 1.96 -2.39
CA ALA A 49 -12.72 3.18 -3.06
C ALA A 49 -13.63 4.38 -2.75
N ALA A 50 -14.95 4.18 -2.68
CA ALA A 50 -15.91 5.23 -2.34
C ALA A 50 -15.68 5.76 -0.92
N CYS A 51 -15.40 4.87 0.05
CA CYS A 51 -15.00 5.26 1.39
C CYS A 51 -13.74 6.16 1.37
N LEU A 52 -12.70 5.78 0.63
CA LEU A 52 -11.49 6.58 0.52
C LEU A 52 -11.75 7.91 -0.19
N ALA A 53 -12.52 7.90 -1.29
CA ALA A 53 -12.87 9.10 -2.04
C ALA A 53 -13.58 10.13 -1.15
N GLU A 54 -14.56 9.68 -0.36
CA GLU A 54 -15.26 10.52 0.62
C GLU A 54 -14.33 10.99 1.75
N SER A 55 -13.49 10.10 2.28
CA SER A 55 -12.57 10.42 3.38
C SER A 55 -11.56 11.50 3.00
N PHE A 56 -11.10 11.49 1.75
CA PHE A 56 -10.10 12.40 1.18
C PHE A 56 -10.72 13.48 0.27
N ALA A 57 -12.04 13.70 0.34
CA ALA A 57 -12.74 14.61 -0.55
C ALA A 57 -12.17 16.04 -0.57
N SER A 58 -11.61 16.49 0.55
CA SER A 58 -10.99 17.82 0.73
C SER A 58 -9.48 17.77 0.99
N ASP A 59 -8.83 16.63 0.80
CA ASP A 59 -7.40 16.48 1.06
C ASP A 59 -6.58 17.03 -0.12
N LYS A 60 -5.83 18.11 0.13
CA LYS A 60 -5.05 18.81 -0.90
C LYS A 60 -3.88 18.01 -1.44
N ILE A 61 -3.34 17.07 -0.67
CA ILE A 61 -2.23 16.21 -1.07
C ILE A 61 -2.74 15.07 -1.95
N VAL A 62 -3.80 14.39 -1.52
CA VAL A 62 -4.41 13.31 -2.32
C VAL A 62 -4.99 13.85 -3.62
N ARG A 63 -5.54 15.07 -3.60
CA ARG A 63 -6.09 15.73 -4.79
C ARG A 63 -5.09 16.59 -5.55
N TYR A 64 -3.80 16.57 -5.20
CA TYR A 64 -2.77 17.47 -5.75
C TYR A 64 -2.71 17.49 -7.30
N TYR A 65 -2.91 16.33 -7.92
CA TYR A 65 -2.90 16.13 -9.37
C TYR A 65 -4.30 16.23 -10.03
N VAL A 66 -5.35 16.30 -9.21
CA VAL A 66 -6.75 16.51 -9.65
C VAL A 66 -7.08 18.00 -9.67
N ASP A 67 -6.71 18.70 -8.60
CA ASP A 67 -6.97 20.11 -8.35
C ASP A 67 -5.84 20.99 -8.91
N THR A 68 -5.77 21.03 -10.23
CA THR A 68 -4.78 21.80 -10.97
C THR A 68 -5.34 23.12 -11.49
N PRO A 69 -4.52 24.19 -11.62
CA PRO A 69 -4.97 25.47 -12.17
C PRO A 69 -5.67 25.35 -13.53
N ASP A 70 -5.19 24.43 -14.39
CA ASP A 70 -5.77 24.16 -15.71
C ASP A 70 -7.10 23.38 -15.68
N ARG A 71 -7.59 22.98 -14.49
CA ARG A 71 -8.89 22.31 -14.26
C ARG A 71 -9.84 23.06 -13.34
N MET A 72 -9.49 24.27 -12.90
CA MET A 72 -10.37 25.06 -12.03
C MET A 72 -11.64 25.56 -12.75
N HIS A 73 -11.68 25.49 -14.08
CA HIS A 73 -12.88 25.77 -14.88
C HIS A 73 -13.94 24.65 -14.82
N LEU A 74 -13.55 23.43 -14.42
CA LEU A 74 -14.47 22.31 -14.23
C LEU A 74 -15.30 22.50 -12.95
N SER A 75 -16.47 21.88 -12.89
CA SER A 75 -17.24 21.79 -11.65
C SER A 75 -16.52 20.95 -10.59
N GLU A 76 -16.89 21.15 -9.32
CA GLU A 76 -16.37 20.29 -8.25
C GLU A 76 -16.80 18.83 -8.43
N GLU A 77 -17.98 18.58 -8.97
CA GLU A 77 -18.47 17.24 -9.28
C GLU A 77 -17.58 16.53 -10.31
N GLU A 78 -17.18 17.21 -11.39
CA GLU A 78 -16.28 16.65 -12.40
C GLU A 78 -14.88 16.36 -11.84
N ARG A 79 -14.35 17.25 -10.99
CA ARG A 79 -13.06 17.01 -10.31
C ARG A 79 -13.17 15.85 -9.31
N PHE A 80 -14.26 15.79 -8.55
CA PHE A 80 -14.50 14.70 -7.62
C PHE A 80 -14.67 13.35 -8.32
N ALA A 81 -15.32 13.32 -9.49
CA ALA A 81 -15.42 12.09 -10.30
C ALA A 81 -14.04 11.58 -10.77
N LEU A 82 -13.11 12.48 -11.07
CA LEU A 82 -11.72 12.10 -11.36
C LEU A 82 -11.00 11.56 -10.12
N HIS A 83 -11.18 12.21 -8.97
CA HIS A 83 -10.65 11.74 -7.68
C HIS A 83 -11.20 10.35 -7.33
N GLN A 84 -12.51 10.13 -7.47
CA GLN A 84 -13.14 8.84 -7.24
C GLN A 84 -12.59 7.76 -8.19
N ALA A 85 -12.43 8.08 -9.49
CA ALA A 85 -11.82 7.16 -10.43
C ALA A 85 -10.37 6.80 -10.06
N ALA A 86 -9.58 7.77 -9.57
CA ALA A 86 -8.22 7.51 -9.09
C ALA A 86 -8.22 6.60 -7.85
N MET A 87 -9.14 6.84 -6.90
CA MET A 87 -9.34 5.96 -5.72
C MET A 87 -9.76 4.55 -6.13
N GLU A 88 -10.61 4.40 -7.14
CA GLU A 88 -11.00 3.10 -7.70
C GLU A 88 -9.79 2.34 -8.26
N TYR A 89 -8.97 3.01 -9.08
CA TYR A 89 -7.81 2.36 -9.70
C TYR A 89 -6.78 1.94 -8.65
N VAL A 90 -6.42 2.82 -7.72
CA VAL A 90 -5.44 2.48 -6.66
C VAL A 90 -5.99 1.40 -5.73
N THR A 91 -7.28 1.44 -5.36
CA THR A 91 -7.88 0.41 -4.50
C THR A 91 -7.87 -0.94 -5.20
N TYR A 92 -8.27 -1.01 -6.48
CA TYR A 92 -8.25 -2.27 -7.22
C TYR A 92 -6.82 -2.79 -7.42
N ALA A 93 -5.83 -1.91 -7.64
CA ALA A 93 -4.42 -2.31 -7.68
C ALA A 93 -3.98 -2.98 -6.36
N HIS A 94 -4.40 -2.44 -5.21
CA HIS A 94 -4.12 -3.05 -3.90
C HIS A 94 -4.91 -4.34 -3.66
N CYS A 95 -6.09 -4.51 -4.26
CA CYS A 95 -6.76 -5.82 -4.25
C CYS A 95 -5.98 -6.89 -5.03
N LEU A 96 -5.16 -6.51 -6.02
CA LEU A 96 -4.39 -7.43 -6.85
C LEU A 96 -3.00 -7.77 -6.25
N GLN A 97 -2.30 -6.78 -5.71
CA GLN A 97 -0.92 -6.93 -5.23
C GLN A 97 -0.73 -6.72 -3.73
N GLY A 98 -1.71 -6.12 -3.07
CA GLY A 98 -1.63 -5.67 -1.69
C GLY A 98 -2.60 -6.37 -0.75
N LEU A 99 -2.94 -5.65 0.32
CA LEU A 99 -3.93 -6.03 1.31
C LEU A 99 -4.88 -4.85 1.51
N VAL A 100 -6.16 -5.07 1.23
CA VAL A 100 -7.21 -4.08 1.45
C VAL A 100 -8.06 -4.53 2.63
N LEU A 101 -8.11 -3.70 3.68
CA LEU A 101 -8.87 -3.98 4.89
C LEU A 101 -10.01 -3.00 5.04
N THR A 102 -11.11 -3.47 5.60
CA THR A 102 -12.27 -2.65 5.95
C THR A 102 -12.85 -3.01 7.32
N ILE A 103 -13.59 -2.09 7.92
CA ILE A 103 -14.38 -2.28 9.13
C ILE A 103 -15.63 -1.39 9.08
N GLY A 104 -16.72 -1.85 9.70
CA GLY A 104 -17.98 -1.11 9.78
C GLY A 104 -18.67 -0.95 8.42
N ASP A 105 -18.68 -1.99 7.59
CA ASP A 105 -19.28 -1.97 6.24
C ASP A 105 -18.75 -0.81 5.37
N PHE A 106 -17.44 -0.81 5.14
CA PHE A 106 -16.76 0.27 4.40
C PHE A 106 -16.87 1.65 5.06
N ASP A 107 -17.12 1.73 6.37
CA ASP A 107 -16.98 2.96 7.16
C ASP A 107 -15.53 3.43 7.25
N CYS A 108 -14.59 2.48 7.24
CA CYS A 108 -13.15 2.74 7.21
C CYS A 108 -12.45 1.71 6.33
N VAL A 109 -11.44 2.16 5.59
CA VAL A 109 -10.65 1.34 4.67
C VAL A 109 -9.17 1.66 4.84
N ALA A 110 -8.32 0.64 4.74
CA ALA A 110 -6.87 0.77 4.69
C ALA A 110 -6.29 -0.04 3.52
N LEU A 111 -5.40 0.58 2.75
CA LEU A 111 -4.66 -0.03 1.65
C LEU A 111 -3.20 -0.23 2.08
N TRP A 112 -2.78 -1.47 2.14
CA TRP A 112 -1.42 -1.86 2.50
C TRP A 112 -0.72 -2.55 1.33
N LEU A 113 0.58 -2.32 1.20
CA LEU A 113 1.47 -3.14 0.39
C LEU A 113 2.35 -4.00 1.31
N PRO A 114 2.31 -5.33 1.15
CA PRO A 114 3.23 -6.23 1.83
C PRO A 114 4.69 -6.03 1.39
N PRO A 115 5.66 -6.53 2.18
CA PRO A 115 7.06 -6.61 1.80
C PRO A 115 7.27 -7.19 0.40
N GLY A 116 8.13 -6.54 -0.39
CA GLY A 116 8.47 -6.95 -1.75
C GLY A 116 7.37 -6.76 -2.80
N LYS A 117 6.24 -6.15 -2.44
CA LYS A 117 5.13 -5.86 -3.35
C LYS A 117 5.12 -4.39 -3.77
N ASN A 118 4.77 -4.16 -5.03
CA ASN A 118 4.49 -2.85 -5.61
C ASN A 118 3.28 -2.98 -6.56
N ILE A 119 2.77 -1.84 -7.02
CA ILE A 119 1.63 -1.77 -7.96
C ILE A 119 2.05 -1.35 -9.38
N ASP A 120 3.36 -1.32 -9.64
CA ASP A 120 3.93 -0.72 -10.85
C ASP A 120 4.08 -1.75 -11.98
N ASP A 121 3.83 -3.03 -11.70
CA ASP A 121 3.87 -4.06 -12.73
C ASP A 121 2.79 -3.85 -13.79
N TRP A 122 3.13 -4.16 -15.04
CA TRP A 122 2.27 -3.95 -16.21
C TRP A 122 0.88 -4.57 -16.06
N TRP A 123 0.78 -5.74 -15.43
CA TRP A 123 -0.49 -6.46 -15.35
C TRP A 123 -1.44 -5.81 -14.35
N THR A 124 -0.91 -5.41 -13.20
CA THR A 124 -1.63 -4.60 -12.21
C THR A 124 -2.02 -3.26 -12.79
N MET A 125 -1.10 -2.56 -13.47
CA MET A 125 -1.36 -1.30 -14.15
C MET A 125 -2.53 -1.41 -15.15
N LEU A 126 -2.53 -2.45 -15.99
CA LEU A 126 -3.57 -2.71 -16.98
C LEU A 126 -4.93 -3.02 -16.33
N ARG A 127 -4.97 -3.95 -15.38
CA ARG A 127 -6.21 -4.44 -14.74
C ARG A 127 -6.82 -3.42 -13.80
N SER A 128 -6.00 -2.73 -13.02
CA SER A 128 -6.42 -1.64 -12.13
C SER A 128 -7.06 -0.49 -12.89
N GLY A 129 -6.62 -0.26 -14.13
CA GLY A 129 -6.98 0.94 -14.88
C GLY A 129 -6.15 2.16 -14.52
N LEU A 130 -5.08 2.02 -13.72
CA LEU A 130 -4.15 3.11 -13.39
C LEU A 130 -3.62 3.81 -14.66
N TRP A 131 -3.40 3.07 -15.75
CA TRP A 131 -3.01 3.63 -17.05
C TRP A 131 -3.98 4.71 -17.57
N ARG A 132 -5.26 4.65 -17.20
CA ARG A 132 -6.28 5.64 -17.60
C ARG A 132 -6.02 7.00 -16.99
N LEU A 133 -5.25 7.12 -15.90
CA LEU A 133 -4.84 8.42 -15.36
C LEU A 133 -4.03 9.21 -16.39
N ASN A 134 -3.16 8.56 -17.17
CA ASN A 134 -2.45 9.24 -18.24
C ASN A 134 -3.40 9.79 -19.34
N TYR A 135 -4.63 9.29 -19.46
CA TYR A 135 -5.62 9.86 -20.39
C TYR A 135 -6.55 10.86 -19.71
N LYS A 136 -6.88 10.64 -18.44
CA LYS A 136 -7.85 11.43 -17.70
C LYS A 136 -7.27 12.69 -17.06
N LEU A 137 -5.96 12.75 -16.78
CA LEU A 137 -5.31 13.92 -16.19
C LEU A 137 -5.05 15.01 -17.24
N SER A 138 -5.10 16.27 -16.82
CA SER A 138 -4.67 17.41 -17.66
C SER A 138 -3.15 17.42 -17.81
N LYS A 139 -2.62 18.35 -18.61
CA LYS A 139 -1.17 18.50 -18.79
C LYS A 139 -0.49 18.78 -17.44
N GLU A 140 -1.03 19.72 -16.65
CA GLU A 140 -0.48 20.01 -15.32
C GLU A 140 -0.68 18.83 -14.37
N GLY A 141 -1.84 18.17 -14.40
CA GLY A 141 -2.11 17.00 -13.55
C GLY A 141 -1.13 15.85 -13.79
N LYS A 142 -0.72 15.62 -15.05
CA LYS A 142 0.30 14.61 -15.38
C LYS A 142 1.66 14.95 -14.81
N ILE A 143 2.09 16.21 -14.93
CA ILE A 143 3.38 16.66 -14.38
C ILE A 143 3.35 16.45 -12.86
N ARG A 144 2.32 16.95 -12.18
CA ARG A 144 2.17 16.79 -10.73
C ARG A 144 2.14 15.34 -10.27
N PHE A 145 1.51 14.45 -11.02
CA PHE A 145 1.41 13.04 -10.65
C PHE A 145 2.69 12.26 -10.97
N PHE A 146 3.13 12.27 -12.23
CA PHE A 146 4.19 11.38 -12.73
C PHE A 146 5.60 11.94 -12.56
N GLU A 147 5.77 13.27 -12.55
CA GLU A 147 7.10 13.90 -12.47
C GLU A 147 7.40 14.43 -11.06
N GLU A 148 6.39 14.59 -10.21
CA GLU A 148 6.56 15.13 -8.86
C GLU A 148 6.12 14.16 -7.77
N PHE A 149 4.84 13.83 -7.71
CA PHE A 149 4.27 13.08 -6.61
C PHE A 149 4.83 11.66 -6.51
N LEU A 150 4.74 10.86 -7.59
CA LEU A 150 5.24 9.49 -7.57
C LEU A 150 6.77 9.42 -7.34
N PRO A 151 7.62 10.22 -8.03
CA PRO A 151 9.05 10.22 -7.77
C PRO A 151 9.41 10.66 -6.34
N LEU A 152 8.69 11.63 -5.77
CA LEU A 152 8.91 12.09 -4.40
C LEU A 152 8.64 10.96 -3.40
N LEU A 153 7.53 10.24 -3.53
CA LEU A 153 7.20 9.12 -2.63
C LEU A 153 8.23 7.98 -2.76
N ALA A 154 8.54 7.57 -4.00
CA ALA A 154 9.49 6.48 -4.25
C ALA A 154 10.90 6.80 -3.70
N THR A 155 11.41 8.00 -3.99
CA THR A 155 12.73 8.44 -3.53
C THR A 155 12.75 8.57 -2.00
N THR A 156 11.71 9.14 -1.42
CA THR A 156 11.63 9.34 0.04
C THR A 156 11.58 8.01 0.78
N LYS A 157 10.78 7.04 0.31
CA LYS A 157 10.68 5.72 0.93
C LYS A 157 12.04 5.00 0.88
N LEU A 158 12.71 5.05 -0.26
CA LEU A 158 14.06 4.48 -0.42
C LEU A 158 15.09 5.15 0.48
N GLU A 159 15.08 6.48 0.58
CA GLU A 159 16.00 7.25 1.45
C GLU A 159 15.80 6.92 2.94
N VAL A 160 14.54 6.78 3.38
CA VAL A 160 14.21 6.56 4.79
C VAL A 160 14.41 5.11 5.22
N LEU A 161 14.12 4.15 4.35
CA LEU A 161 14.22 2.72 4.69
C LEU A 161 15.53 2.07 4.25
N GLY A 162 16.22 2.62 3.25
CA GLY A 162 17.44 2.06 2.69
C GLY A 162 17.23 0.62 2.21
N GLU A 163 18.09 -0.30 2.67
CA GLU A 163 17.99 -1.73 2.35
C GLU A 163 16.66 -2.37 2.77
N ARG A 164 15.94 -1.76 3.72
CA ARG A 164 14.65 -2.25 4.24
C ARG A 164 13.45 -1.84 3.39
N ASP A 165 13.67 -1.09 2.31
CA ASP A 165 12.62 -0.62 1.41
C ASP A 165 11.73 -1.78 0.90
N ASN A 166 12.38 -2.87 0.48
CA ASN A 166 11.72 -4.09 -0.01
C ASN A 166 11.27 -5.06 1.09
N THR A 167 11.63 -4.81 2.35
CA THR A 167 11.29 -5.68 3.49
C THR A 167 10.43 -4.95 4.53
N SER A 168 9.60 -4.01 4.07
CA SER A 168 8.71 -3.22 4.90
C SER A 168 7.26 -3.34 4.47
N TRP A 169 6.34 -3.21 5.42
CA TRP A 169 4.93 -2.98 5.12
C TRP A 169 4.70 -1.51 4.83
N TYR A 170 3.98 -1.19 3.75
CA TYR A 170 3.66 0.18 3.39
C TYR A 170 2.16 0.46 3.51
N LEU A 171 1.77 1.37 4.39
CA LEU A 171 0.41 1.91 4.47
C LEU A 171 0.26 3.05 3.45
N ASN A 172 -0.37 2.76 2.32
CA ASN A 172 -0.54 3.72 1.24
C ASN A 172 -1.73 4.66 1.49
N TYR A 173 -2.86 4.11 1.92
CA TYR A 173 -4.05 4.90 2.29
C TYR A 173 -4.73 4.35 3.52
N VAL A 174 -5.24 5.24 4.38
CA VAL A 174 -6.24 4.90 5.39
C VAL A 174 -7.24 6.04 5.50
N GLY A 175 -8.52 5.72 5.35
CA GLY A 175 -9.60 6.70 5.36
C GLY A 175 -10.79 6.21 6.18
N THR A 176 -11.38 7.10 6.95
CA THR A 176 -12.64 6.87 7.67
C THR A 176 -13.65 7.92 7.23
N LYS A 177 -14.84 7.45 6.80
CA LYS A 177 -15.97 8.33 6.45
C LYS A 177 -16.25 9.30 7.59
N PRO A 178 -16.57 10.58 7.31
CA PRO A 178 -16.86 11.58 8.35
C PRO A 178 -17.85 11.10 9.42
N ALA A 179 -18.93 10.43 9.01
CA ALA A 179 -19.97 9.91 9.91
C ALA A 179 -19.51 8.75 10.83
N ALA A 180 -18.38 8.12 10.51
CA ALA A 180 -17.84 6.97 11.24
C ALA A 180 -16.58 7.27 12.07
N ARG A 181 -16.14 8.54 12.10
CA ARG A 181 -14.97 8.97 12.88
C ARG A 181 -15.22 8.84 14.39
N GLY A 182 -14.12 8.77 15.16
CA GLY A 182 -14.18 8.63 16.63
C GLY A 182 -14.45 7.22 17.16
N LYS A 183 -14.73 6.23 16.28
CA LYS A 183 -14.98 4.83 16.67
C LYS A 183 -13.73 3.96 16.81
N GLY A 184 -12.53 4.51 16.58
CA GLY A 184 -11.26 3.77 16.64
C GLY A 184 -11.02 2.80 15.47
N TYR A 185 -11.76 2.92 14.36
CA TYR A 185 -11.67 2.01 13.22
C TYR A 185 -10.30 2.02 12.53
N ALA A 186 -9.76 3.19 12.20
CA ALA A 186 -8.42 3.30 11.60
C ALA A 186 -7.35 2.60 12.46
N ARG A 187 -7.39 2.81 13.79
CA ARG A 187 -6.49 2.14 14.74
C ARG A 187 -6.58 0.61 14.63
N LYS A 188 -7.79 0.04 14.61
CA LYS A 188 -7.98 -1.41 14.47
C LYS A 188 -7.43 -1.95 13.16
N LEU A 189 -7.62 -1.24 12.04
CA LEU A 189 -7.08 -1.65 10.73
C LEU A 189 -5.55 -1.60 10.71
N ILE A 190 -4.95 -0.57 11.32
CA ILE A 190 -3.49 -0.41 11.40
C ILE A 190 -2.89 -1.46 12.32
N GLU A 191 -3.43 -1.62 13.53
CA GLU A 191 -2.96 -2.61 14.51
C GLU A 191 -3.04 -4.04 13.96
N HIS A 192 -4.03 -4.35 13.12
CA HIS A 192 -4.10 -5.66 12.47
C HIS A 192 -2.84 -5.98 11.65
N VAL A 193 -2.30 -5.01 10.92
CA VAL A 193 -1.09 -5.20 10.09
C VAL A 193 0.17 -5.03 10.92
N THR A 194 0.24 -4.04 11.82
CA THR A 194 1.44 -3.83 12.62
C THR A 194 1.72 -5.00 13.56
N ASN A 195 0.68 -5.67 14.10
CA ASN A 195 0.86 -6.89 14.89
C ASN A 195 1.45 -8.04 14.06
N GLN A 196 1.08 -8.13 12.77
CA GLN A 196 1.67 -9.11 11.86
C GLN A 196 3.12 -8.76 11.52
N ALA A 197 3.40 -7.47 11.28
CA ALA A 197 4.74 -6.97 11.05
C ALA A 197 5.66 -7.21 12.26
N ASP A 198 5.14 -7.04 13.49
CA ASP A 198 5.85 -7.35 14.74
C ASP A 198 6.24 -8.84 14.82
N MET A 199 5.31 -9.74 14.52
CA MET A 199 5.59 -11.19 14.49
C MET A 199 6.61 -11.57 13.42
N GLN A 200 6.73 -10.78 12.36
CA GLN A 200 7.68 -10.99 11.26
C GLN A 200 9.02 -10.25 11.48
N GLY A 201 9.12 -9.40 12.50
CA GLY A 201 10.29 -8.55 12.72
C GLY A 201 10.49 -7.52 11.60
N LEU A 202 9.41 -7.03 10.97
CA LEU A 202 9.47 -6.10 9.83
C LEU A 202 8.95 -4.71 10.19
N PRO A 203 9.54 -3.63 9.67
CA PRO A 203 9.05 -2.28 9.88
C PRO A 203 7.76 -2.00 9.09
N CYS A 204 6.99 -1.01 9.56
CA CYS A 204 5.91 -0.40 8.82
C CYS A 204 6.25 1.05 8.46
N TYR A 205 5.90 1.46 7.25
CA TYR A 205 6.17 2.79 6.70
C TYR A 205 4.88 3.45 6.22
N LEU A 206 4.79 4.77 6.37
CA LEU A 206 3.71 5.59 5.84
C LEU A 206 4.17 7.02 5.56
N GLU A 207 3.43 7.72 4.71
CA GLU A 207 3.43 9.18 4.63
C GLU A 207 2.06 9.74 5.03
N SER A 208 2.05 10.71 5.93
CA SER A 208 0.85 11.34 6.44
C SER A 208 0.63 12.73 5.85
N SER A 209 -0.59 13.03 5.41
CA SER A 209 -0.97 14.32 4.82
C SER A 209 -1.47 15.39 5.80
N HIS A 210 -1.58 15.08 7.11
CA HIS A 210 -2.14 15.99 8.12
C HIS A 210 -1.35 15.98 9.44
N ASP A 211 -1.15 17.16 10.03
CA ASP A 211 -0.37 17.39 11.26
C ASP A 211 -0.87 16.58 12.46
N ILE A 212 -2.20 16.49 12.63
CA ILE A 212 -2.81 15.77 13.74
C ILE A 212 -2.47 14.27 13.73
N ASN A 213 -2.19 13.72 12.54
CA ASN A 213 -1.92 12.31 12.39
C ASN A 213 -0.57 11.90 12.97
N ILE A 214 0.40 12.81 13.12
CA ILE A 214 1.68 12.51 13.79
C ILE A 214 1.39 11.98 15.20
N ILE A 215 0.48 12.62 15.93
CA ILE A 215 0.09 12.21 17.28
C ILE A 215 -0.67 10.88 17.25
N ILE A 216 -1.53 10.69 16.25
CA ILE A 216 -2.35 9.47 16.11
C ILE A 216 -1.45 8.27 15.81
N TYR A 217 -0.58 8.36 14.80
CA TYR A 217 0.38 7.32 14.43
C TYR A 217 1.46 7.13 15.50
N GLY A 218 1.89 8.19 16.18
CA GLY A 218 2.78 8.13 17.34
C GLY A 218 2.27 7.22 18.45
N LYS A 219 0.96 7.30 18.77
CA LYS A 219 0.32 6.38 19.74
C LYS A 219 0.28 4.92 19.28
N MET A 220 0.51 4.66 17.99
CA MET A 220 0.60 3.33 17.40
C MET A 220 2.05 2.87 17.19
N GLY A 221 3.04 3.64 17.66
CA GLY A 221 4.47 3.30 17.60
C GLY A 221 5.19 3.80 16.35
N PHE A 222 4.55 4.60 15.50
CA PHE A 222 5.23 5.25 14.38
C PHE A 222 6.01 6.48 14.86
N GLU A 223 7.24 6.61 14.39
CA GLU A 223 8.10 7.75 14.67
C GLU A 223 8.26 8.60 13.42
N LEU A 224 8.21 9.92 13.57
CA LEU A 224 8.53 10.86 12.50
C LEU A 224 10.00 10.72 12.09
N LYS A 225 10.27 10.45 10.82
CA LYS A 225 11.62 10.33 10.28
C LYS A 225 12.00 11.51 9.38
N LYS A 226 11.05 12.02 8.59
CA LYS A 226 11.32 13.09 7.63
C LYS A 226 10.04 13.89 7.34
N GLN A 227 10.20 15.17 7.00
CA GLN A 227 9.14 15.97 6.40
C GLN A 227 9.50 16.26 4.96
N ILE A 228 8.55 16.06 4.06
CA ILE A 228 8.69 16.32 2.63
C ILE A 228 7.59 17.28 2.17
N TYR A 229 7.81 17.96 1.04
CA TYR A 229 6.93 19.03 0.59
C TYR A 229 6.70 18.93 -0.91
N LEU A 230 5.44 19.07 -1.35
CA LEU A 230 5.13 19.35 -2.75
C LEU A 230 5.21 20.87 -2.96
N GLN A 231 6.18 21.32 -3.75
CA GLN A 231 6.54 22.73 -3.89
C GLN A 231 6.09 23.28 -5.25
N ARG A 232 4.90 23.88 -5.29
CA ARG A 232 4.44 24.62 -6.49
C ARG A 232 3.71 25.93 -6.23
N VAL A 233 3.24 26.16 -5.01
CA VAL A 233 2.57 27.41 -4.65
C VAL A 233 3.38 28.05 -3.53
N ALA A 234 4.02 29.18 -3.82
CA ALA A 234 4.72 29.97 -2.80
C ALA A 234 3.75 30.29 -1.65
N GLY A 235 4.07 29.84 -0.44
CA GLY A 235 3.22 30.00 0.74
C GLY A 235 2.10 28.96 0.93
N GLN A 236 2.00 27.94 0.07
CA GLN A 236 1.15 26.76 0.30
C GLN A 236 1.95 25.47 0.09
N GLU A 237 2.97 25.29 0.91
CA GLU A 237 3.76 24.07 0.92
C GLU A 237 2.89 22.92 1.46
N LEU A 238 2.60 21.94 0.60
CA LEU A 238 1.86 20.76 1.02
C LEU A 238 2.84 19.79 1.68
N ARG A 239 2.86 19.82 3.01
CA ARG A 239 3.74 18.98 3.84
C ARG A 239 3.20 17.57 4.00
N MET A 240 4.06 16.57 3.82
CA MET A 240 3.82 15.20 4.23
C MET A 240 4.83 14.78 5.29
N ASP A 241 4.34 14.09 6.32
CA ASP A 241 5.14 13.58 7.42
C ASP A 241 5.42 12.10 7.20
N VAL A 242 6.68 11.76 6.96
CA VAL A 242 7.14 10.40 6.72
C VAL A 242 7.41 9.74 8.06
N MET A 243 6.72 8.64 8.33
CA MET A 243 6.80 7.96 9.62
C MET A 243 7.12 6.48 9.45
N VAL A 244 7.94 5.97 10.37
CA VAL A 244 8.34 4.56 10.41
C VAL A 244 8.05 4.00 11.79
N ARG A 245 7.44 2.82 11.83
CA ARG A 245 7.29 2.02 13.03
C ARG A 245 8.23 0.83 12.94
N GLU A 246 9.17 0.75 13.87
CA GLU A 246 10.01 -0.44 14.04
C GLU A 246 9.18 -1.59 14.66
N PRO A 247 9.50 -2.85 14.36
CA PRO A 247 8.82 -3.98 14.97
C PRO A 247 9.04 -3.96 16.49
N ALA A 248 7.98 -4.21 17.25
CA ALA A 248 8.10 -4.36 18.69
C ALA A 248 8.99 -5.58 18.99
N ALA A 249 9.99 -5.41 19.87
CA ALA A 249 10.84 -6.50 20.31
C ALA A 249 9.98 -7.66 20.81
N SER A 250 10.22 -8.87 20.30
CA SER A 250 9.53 -10.05 20.80
C SER A 250 9.84 -10.18 22.29
N LYS A 251 8.81 -10.34 23.14
CA LYS A 251 9.00 -10.54 24.60
C LYS A 251 9.85 -11.79 24.92
N THR A 252 10.16 -12.61 23.93
CA THR A 252 10.94 -13.84 24.04
C THR A 252 12.41 -13.57 24.34
N ASP A 253 13.02 -12.52 23.79
CA ASP A 253 14.46 -12.22 23.99
C ASP A 253 14.80 -11.80 25.43
N SER A 254 13.86 -11.17 26.13
CA SER A 254 14.04 -10.77 27.53
C SER A 254 14.05 -11.94 28.52
N THR A 255 13.58 -13.12 28.12
CA THR A 255 13.50 -14.30 29.02
C THR A 255 14.73 -15.22 28.85
N GLU A 256 15.29 -15.31 27.65
CA GLU A 256 16.53 -16.10 27.40
C GLU A 256 17.80 -15.42 27.93
N ILE A 257 17.81 -14.10 28.06
CA ILE A 257 18.95 -13.37 28.64
C ILE A 257 18.99 -13.54 30.16
N LEU A 258 17.85 -13.73 30.83
CA LEU A 258 17.79 -13.96 32.27
C LEU A 258 18.06 -15.43 32.67
N SER A 259 17.87 -16.40 31.76
CA SER A 259 18.17 -17.81 32.03
C SER A 259 19.61 -18.24 31.73
N LYS A 260 20.46 -17.32 31.26
CA LYS A 260 21.91 -17.56 31.02
C LYS A 260 22.81 -16.89 32.06
N VAL A 261 22.23 -16.34 33.12
CA VAL A 261 22.93 -15.65 34.22
C VAL A 261 22.77 -16.37 35.57
N GLU A 262 22.15 -17.55 35.59
CA GLU A 262 22.17 -18.49 36.73
C GLU A 262 22.98 -19.74 36.39
#